data_AF-A0A967L648-F1
#
_entry.id   AF-A0A967L648-F1
#
_cell.length_a   1.000
_cell.length_b   1.000
_cell.length_c   1.000
_cell.angle_alpha   90.00
_cell.angle_beta   90.00
_cell.angle_gamma   90.00
#
_symmetry.space_group_name_H-M   'P 1'
#
loop_
_entity.id
_entity.type
_entity.pdbx_description
1 polymer ?
#
loop_
_entity_poly.entity_id
_entity_poly.type
_entity_poly.pdbx_seq_one_letter_code
_entity_poly.pdbx_strand_id
1 'polypeptide(L)'
;MSRFLLLGLVLAPALVSGQAKPWPREFRSRPAKVVISPQPNPGKQVATTRHFRIESETPINRPDLERFATVVESVPRLLERFPLPLWAPPNRKQ
;
A
#
# COMPACT_ATOMS: atom_id res chain seq x y z
N MET A 1 -40.86 34.02 30.66
CA MET A 1 -40.52 32.58 30.53
C MET A 1 -40.30 32.27 29.05
N SER A 2 -39.07 32.44 28.55
CA SER A 2 -38.76 32.22 27.14
C SER A 2 -37.92 30.95 27.01
N ARG A 3 -38.47 29.95 26.32
CA ARG A 3 -37.86 28.62 26.13
C ARG A 3 -36.77 28.73 25.07
N PHE A 4 -35.51 28.56 25.48
CA PHE A 4 -34.40 28.32 24.57
C PHE A 4 -34.59 26.94 23.90
N LEU A 5 -35.05 26.94 22.65
CA LEU A 5 -34.98 25.76 21.79
C LEU A 5 -33.55 25.66 21.27
N LEU A 6 -32.76 24.79 21.92
CA LEU A 6 -31.45 24.33 21.47
C LEU A 6 -31.62 23.62 20.11
N LEU A 7 -31.31 24.34 19.04
CA LEU A 7 -31.19 23.79 17.70
C LEU A 7 -29.88 22.98 17.67
N GLY A 8 -29.98 21.68 17.97
CA GLY A 8 -28.88 20.74 17.84
C GLY A 8 -28.49 20.58 16.37
N LEU A 9 -27.45 21.28 15.94
CA LEU A 9 -26.82 21.10 14.65
C LEU A 9 -26.09 19.75 14.66
N VAL A 10 -26.80 18.67 14.31
CA VAL A 10 -26.17 17.37 14.06
C VAL A 10 -25.38 17.52 12.77
N LEU A 11 -24.06 17.72 12.91
CA LEU A 11 -23.11 17.67 11.82
C LEU A 11 -23.07 16.21 11.33
N ALA A 12 -23.94 15.86 10.39
CA ALA A 12 -23.87 14.57 9.72
C ALA A 12 -22.45 14.45 9.11
N PRO A 13 -21.69 13.38 9.39
CA PRO A 13 -20.49 13.12 8.63
C PRO A 13 -20.95 12.91 7.19
N ALA A 14 -20.65 13.89 6.33
CA ALA A 14 -20.67 13.69 4.89
C ALA A 14 -19.68 12.55 4.63
N LEU A 15 -20.18 11.32 4.60
CA LEU A 15 -19.47 10.18 4.05
C LEU A 15 -19.16 10.61 2.63
N VAL A 16 -17.94 11.10 2.42
CA VAL A 16 -17.35 11.24 1.10
C VAL A 16 -17.43 9.83 0.54
N SER A 17 -18.48 9.58 -0.24
CA SER A 17 -18.59 8.45 -1.13
C SER A 17 -17.53 8.70 -2.19
N GLY A 18 -16.26 8.50 -1.79
CA GLY A 18 -15.14 8.49 -2.69
C GLY A 18 -15.40 7.30 -3.58
N GLN A 19 -15.95 7.57 -4.77
CA GLN A 19 -16.08 6.58 -5.81
C GLN A 19 -14.75 5.84 -5.90
N ALA A 20 -14.75 4.55 -5.53
CA ALA A 20 -13.54 3.76 -5.52
C ALA A 20 -12.90 3.89 -6.89
N LYS A 21 -11.70 4.48 -6.93
CA LYS A 21 -11.02 4.77 -8.19
C LYS A 21 -10.89 3.43 -8.94
N PRO A 22 -11.27 3.37 -10.23
CA PRO A 22 -11.25 2.11 -10.96
C PRO A 22 -9.85 1.52 -10.88
N TRP A 23 -9.80 0.21 -10.64
CA TRP A 23 -8.53 -0.51 -10.53
C TRP A 23 -7.75 -0.38 -11.85
N PRO A 24 -6.46 0.00 -11.78
CA PRO A 24 -5.69 0.21 -12.99
C PRO A 24 -5.36 -1.15 -13.64
N ARG A 25 -5.36 -1.20 -14.98
CA ARG A 25 -4.89 -2.37 -15.74
C ARG A 25 -3.36 -2.50 -15.71
N GLU A 26 -2.67 -1.37 -15.61
CA GLU A 26 -1.21 -1.30 -15.55
C GLU A 26 -0.79 -0.35 -14.42
N PHE A 27 0.26 -0.72 -13.69
CA PHE A 27 0.82 0.10 -12.62
C PHE A 27 2.32 0.25 -12.78
N ARG A 28 2.77 1.48 -13.05
CA ARG A 28 4.21 1.79 -13.09
C ARG A 28 4.69 2.14 -11.69
N SER A 29 5.54 1.28 -11.12
CA SER A 29 6.22 1.58 -9.86
C SER A 29 7.48 2.41 -10.11
N ARG A 30 7.81 3.27 -9.14
CA ARG A 30 9.12 3.93 -9.09
C ARG A 30 10.16 2.93 -8.59
N PRO A 31 11.45 3.10 -8.93
CA PRO A 31 12.52 2.27 -8.38
C PRO A 31 12.42 2.12 -6.86
N ALA A 32 12.64 0.91 -6.37
CA ALA A 32 12.71 0.64 -4.94
C ALA A 32 14.07 1.06 -4.37
N LYS A 33 14.08 1.64 -3.17
CA LYS A 33 15.31 1.81 -2.40
C LYS A 33 15.62 0.48 -1.72
N VAL A 34 16.77 -0.10 -2.04
CA VAL A 34 17.22 -1.39 -1.52
C VAL A 34 18.44 -1.19 -0.63
N VAL A 35 18.43 -1.79 0.55
CA VAL A 35 19.59 -1.88 1.43
C VAL A 35 20.04 -3.33 1.47
N ILE A 36 21.26 -3.60 1.01
CA ILE A 36 21.85 -4.94 1.02
C ILE A 36 22.73 -5.04 2.27
N SER A 37 22.35 -5.92 3.20
CA SER A 37 23.13 -6.15 4.41
C SER A 37 24.17 -7.24 4.16
N PRO A 38 25.44 -7.04 4.57
CA PRO A 38 26.41 -8.12 4.59
C PRO A 38 25.94 -9.21 5.55
N GLN A 39 25.94 -10.46 5.10
CA GLN A 39 25.63 -11.62 5.92
C GLN A 39 26.93 -12.34 6.33
N PRO A 40 27.00 -12.90 7.55
CA PRO A 40 28.17 -13.66 7.99
C PRO A 40 28.35 -14.97 7.21
N ASN A 41 27.29 -15.51 6.59
CA ASN A 41 27.37 -16.72 5.79
C ASN A 41 27.71 -16.40 4.32
N PRO A 42 28.84 -16.90 3.78
CA PRO A 42 29.16 -16.77 2.38
C PRO A 42 28.08 -17.47 1.53
N GLY A 43 27.50 -16.76 0.57
CA GLY A 43 26.45 -17.26 -0.32
C GLY A 43 25.05 -16.71 -0.03
N LYS A 44 24.75 -16.33 1.21
CA LYS A 44 23.46 -15.72 1.56
C LYS A 44 23.49 -14.22 1.36
N GLN A 45 22.45 -13.68 0.74
CA GLN A 45 22.22 -12.24 0.63
C GLN A 45 20.88 -11.89 1.25
N VAL A 46 20.87 -10.80 2.02
CA VAL A 46 19.66 -10.23 2.58
C VAL A 46 19.54 -8.80 2.11
N ALA A 47 18.43 -8.51 1.44
CA ALA A 47 18.08 -7.18 1.00
C ALA A 47 16.78 -6.73 1.66
N THR A 48 16.75 -5.47 2.07
CA THR A 48 15.60 -4.88 2.74
C THR A 48 15.08 -3.71 1.93
N THR A 49 13.76 -3.65 1.79
CA THR A 49 12.99 -2.56 1.17
C THR A 49 12.08 -1.95 2.23
N ARG A 50 11.13 -1.08 1.83
CA ARG A 50 10.19 -0.48 2.80
C ARG A 50 9.24 -1.52 3.37
N HIS A 51 8.79 -2.47 2.54
CA HIS A 51 7.75 -3.44 2.91
C HIS A 51 8.23 -4.88 3.00
N PHE A 52 9.38 -5.20 2.39
CA PHE A 52 9.86 -6.57 2.29
C PHE A 52 11.30 -6.74 2.77
N ARG A 53 11.55 -7.90 3.39
CA ARG A 53 12.86 -8.49 3.57
C ARG A 53 13.00 -9.63 2.56
N ILE A 54 14.02 -9.57 1.73
CA ILE A 54 14.30 -10.49 0.63
C ILE A 54 15.53 -11.29 1.04
N GLU A 55 15.39 -12.60 1.14
CA GLU A 55 16.49 -13.51 1.41
C GLU A 55 16.78 -14.32 0.16
N SER A 56 18.06 -14.40 -0.20
CA SER A 56 18.54 -15.24 -1.30
C SER A 56 19.62 -16.18 -0.77
N GLU A 57 19.49 -17.45 -1.09
CA GLU A 57 20.49 -18.49 -0.78
C GLU A 57 21.68 -18.47 -1.74
N THR A 58 21.56 -17.72 -2.84
CA THR A 58 22.62 -17.52 -3.83
C THR A 58 22.94 -16.04 -3.99
N PRO A 59 24.17 -15.67 -4.37
CA PRO A 59 24.49 -14.30 -4.72
C PRO A 59 23.70 -13.85 -5.95
N ILE A 60 22.88 -12.81 -5.80
CA ILE A 60 22.22 -12.14 -6.92
C ILE A 60 23.01 -10.86 -7.22
N ASN A 61 23.16 -10.51 -8.49
CA ASN A 61 23.77 -9.22 -8.81
C ASN A 61 22.84 -8.07 -8.35
N ARG A 62 23.45 -6.92 -8.05
CA ARG A 62 22.68 -5.79 -7.51
C ARG A 62 21.56 -5.31 -8.46
N PRO A 63 21.76 -5.16 -9.78
CA PRO A 63 20.70 -4.72 -10.69
C PRO A 63 19.47 -5.63 -10.71
N ASP A 64 19.67 -6.95 -10.69
CA ASP A 64 18.56 -7.92 -10.70
C ASP A 64 17.80 -7.87 -9.38
N LEU A 65 18.52 -7.73 -8.26
CA LEU A 65 17.91 -7.57 -6.94
C LEU A 65 17.10 -6.27 -6.83
N GLU A 66 17.61 -5.15 -7.38
CA GLU A 66 16.90 -3.88 -7.45
C GLU A 66 15.65 -3.94 -8.34
N ARG A 67 15.72 -4.68 -9.45
CA ARG A 67 14.56 -4.93 -10.32
C ARG A 67 13.51 -5.76 -9.60
N PHE A 68 13.92 -6.85 -8.97
CA PHE A 68 13.03 -7.70 -8.19
C PHE A 68 12.37 -6.90 -7.05
N ALA A 69 13.16 -6.14 -6.29
CA ALA A 69 12.68 -5.25 -5.24
C ALA A 69 11.63 -4.24 -5.76
N THR A 70 11.85 -3.67 -6.95
CA THR A 70 10.94 -2.73 -7.58
C THR A 70 9.60 -3.37 -7.97
N VAL A 71 9.63 -4.63 -8.39
CA VAL A 71 8.42 -5.41 -8.71
C VAL A 71 7.65 -5.73 -7.43
N VAL A 72 8.29 -6.25 -6.39
CA VAL A 72 7.57 -6.62 -5.16
C VAL A 72 7.00 -5.38 -4.45
N GLU A 73 7.74 -4.26 -4.43
CA GLU A 73 7.27 -2.97 -3.90
C GLU A 73 6.13 -2.35 -4.71
N SER A 74 5.89 -2.80 -5.95
CA SER A 74 4.79 -2.28 -6.75
C SER A 74 3.43 -2.61 -6.15
N VAL A 75 3.30 -3.78 -5.49
CA VAL A 75 2.05 -4.27 -4.92
C VAL A 75 1.57 -3.41 -3.74
N PRO A 76 2.34 -3.22 -2.64
CA PRO A 76 1.91 -2.37 -1.54
C PRO A 76 1.66 -0.93 -1.99
N ARG A 77 2.46 -0.41 -2.93
CA ARG A 77 2.26 0.95 -3.49
C ARG A 77 0.99 1.07 -4.34
N LEU A 78 0.61 -0.01 -5.03
CA LEU A 78 -0.66 -0.07 -5.74
C LEU A 78 -1.81 -0.03 -4.73
N LEU A 79 -1.73 -0.85 -3.68
CA LEU A 79 -2.75 -0.93 -2.63
C LEU A 79 -2.88 0.37 -1.81
N GLU A 80 -1.78 1.08 -1.55
CA GLU A 80 -1.80 2.42 -0.93
C GLU A 80 -2.62 3.43 -1.76
N ARG A 81 -2.66 3.27 -3.09
CA ARG A 81 -3.35 4.19 -4.01
C ARG A 81 -4.73 3.71 -4.44
N PHE A 82 -4.93 2.40 -4.50
CA PHE A 82 -6.14 1.72 -4.95
C PHE A 82 -6.45 0.60 -3.95
N PRO A 83 -7.07 0.93 -2.80
CA PRO A 83 -7.38 -0.07 -1.80
C PRO A 83 -8.37 -1.12 -2.35
N LEU A 84 -8.22 -2.37 -1.91
CA LEU A 84 -9.12 -3.44 -2.31
C LEU A 84 -10.53 -3.22 -1.74
N PRO A 85 -11.60 -3.62 -2.45
CA PRO A 85 -12.99 -3.40 -2.01
C PRO A 85 -13.43 -4.15 -0.75
N LEU A 86 -12.56 -4.91 -0.09
CA LEU A 86 -12.90 -5.72 1.09
C LEU A 86 -13.20 -4.89 2.37
N TRP A 87 -13.21 -3.55 2.25
CA TRP A 87 -13.65 -2.60 3.28
C TRP A 87 -14.80 -1.67 2.83
N ALA A 88 -15.37 -1.87 1.64
CA ALA A 88 -16.57 -1.15 1.24
C ALA A 88 -17.80 -1.89 1.79
N PRO A 89 -18.72 -1.22 2.52
CA PRO A 89 -19.97 -1.87 2.94
C PRO A 89 -20.70 -2.39 1.70
N PRO A 90 -21.38 -3.56 1.79
CA PRO A 90 -22.08 -4.14 0.67
C PRO A 90 -23.05 -3.11 0.10
N ASN A 91 -22.86 -2.77 -1.17
CA ASN A 91 -23.72 -1.85 -1.88
C ASN A 91 -25.07 -2.54 -2.07
N ARG A 92 -25.96 -2.39 -1.07
CA ARG A 92 -27.31 -2.91 -1.10
C ARG A 92 -28.06 -2.07 -2.12
N LYS A 93 -27.98 -2.47 -3.39
CA LYS A 93 -28.89 -2.00 -4.43
C LYS A 93 -30.31 -2.25 -3.92
N GLN A 94 -31.07 -1.16 -3.86
CA GLN A 94 -32.50 -1.12 -3.57
C GLN A 94 -33.27 -1.98 -4.57
#